data_AF-A0A935VGG9-F1
#
_entry.id   AF-A0A935VGG9-F1
#
_cell.length_a   1.000
_cell.length_b   1.000
_cell.length_c   1.000
_cell.angle_alpha   90.00
_cell.angle_beta   90.00
_cell.angle_gamma   90.00
#
_symmetry.space_group_name_H-M   'P 1'
#
loop_
_entity.id
_entity.type
_entity.pdbx_description
1 polymer ?
#
loop_
_entity_poly.entity_id
_entity_poly.type
_entity_poly.pdbx_seq_one_letter_code
_entity_poly.pdbx_strand_id
1 'polypeptide(L)' 'MKVKELIKELNKFNPNADVLCYTEDEGLFKKDNGFRLLMIDHISKVTATKCRTKENTPSLKFEESSLSEEHVLLNVIADF' A
#
# COMPACT_ATOMS: atom_id res chain seq x y z
N MET A 1 -9.88 8.27 -6.67
CA MET A 1 -8.85 8.98 -7.47
C MET A 1 -9.03 8.74 -8.97
N LYS A 2 -8.82 9.74 -9.85
CA LYS A 2 -8.79 9.58 -11.31
C LYS A 2 -7.38 9.24 -11.81
N VAL A 3 -7.27 8.68 -13.02
CA VAL A 3 -5.98 8.29 -13.64
C VAL A 3 -4.99 9.46 -13.69
N LYS A 4 -5.42 10.64 -14.15
CA LYS A 4 -4.54 11.83 -14.24
C LYS A 4 -3.99 12.29 -12.88
N GLU A 5 -4.77 12.12 -11.82
CA GLU A 5 -4.38 12.49 -10.45
C GLU A 5 -3.38 11.48 -9.92
N LEU A 6 -3.64 10.19 -10.12
CA LEU A 6 -2.74 9.12 -9.72
C LEU A 6 -1.36 9.27 -10.40
N ILE A 7 -1.33 9.51 -11.71
CA ILE A 7 -0.07 9.74 -12.44
C ILE A 7 0.67 10.95 -11.87
N LYS A 8 -0.05 12.05 -11.61
CA LYS A 8 0.55 13.27 -11.05
C LYS A 8 1.15 13.03 -9.66
N GLU A 9 0.51 12.24 -8.82
CA GLU A 9 1.02 11.89 -7.49
C GLU A 9 2.21 10.94 -7.58
N LEU A 10 2.12 9.86 -8.37
CA LEU A 10 3.18 8.86 -8.49
C LEU A 10 4.47 9.41 -9.10
N ASN A 11 4.36 10.38 -10.03
CA ASN A 11 5.52 11.03 -10.63
C ASN A 11 6.37 11.85 -9.63
N LYS A 12 5.91 12.03 -8.38
CA LYS A 12 6.68 12.71 -7.33
C LYS A 12 7.66 11.79 -6.59
N PHE A 13 7.53 10.47 -6.75
CA PHE A 13 8.33 9.48 -6.02
C PHE A 13 9.46 8.89 -6.86
N ASN A 14 10.35 8.12 -6.23
CA ASN A 14 11.38 7.38 -6.95
C ASN A 14 10.73 6.41 -7.95
N PRO A 15 11.04 6.48 -9.26
CA PRO A 15 10.43 5.61 -10.27
C PRO A 15 10.79 4.13 -10.12
N ASN A 16 11.79 3.81 -9.29
CA ASN A 16 12.20 2.43 -9.01
C ASN A 16 11.68 1.92 -7.65
N ALA A 17 10.94 2.73 -6.89
CA ALA A 17 10.33 2.29 -5.64
C ALA A 17 9.15 1.36 -5.95
N ASP A 18 8.94 0.35 -5.09
CA ASP A 18 7.76 -0.50 -5.20
C ASP A 18 6.49 0.27 -4.85
N VAL A 19 5.39 -0.10 -5.48
CA VAL A 19 4.04 0.37 -5.13
C VAL A 19 3.30 -0.74 -4.41
N LEU A 20 2.92 -0.50 -3.16
CA LEU A 20 2.26 -1.46 -2.29
C LEU A 20 0.89 -0.94 -1.87
N CYS A 21 -0.14 -1.78 -1.95
CA CYS A 21 -1.48 -1.43 -1.48
C CYS A 21 -1.70 -2.00 -0.08
N TYR A 22 -2.29 -1.21 0.81
CA TYR A 22 -2.75 -1.67 2.12
C TYR A 22 -4.10 -1.07 2.45
N THR A 23 -4.77 -1.68 3.41
CA THR A 23 -6.04 -1.19 3.93
C THR A 23 -6.12 -1.49 5.41
N GLU A 24 -6.68 -0.56 6.16
CA GLU A 24 -7.07 -0.73 7.57
C GLU A 24 -8.58 -0.95 7.70
N ASP A 25 -9.32 -0.99 6.59
CA ASP A 25 -10.77 -1.23 6.58
C ASP A 25 -11.07 -2.69 6.91
N GLU A 26 -11.44 -2.96 8.16
CA GLU A 26 -11.82 -4.30 8.64
C GLU A 26 -13.00 -4.90 7.84
N GLY A 27 -13.84 -4.04 7.25
CA GLY A 27 -14.98 -4.41 6.42
C GLY A 27 -14.60 -5.14 5.13
N LEU A 28 -13.33 -5.01 4.69
CA LEU A 28 -12.79 -5.73 3.54
C LEU A 28 -12.58 -7.22 3.78
N PHE A 29 -12.43 -7.65 5.02
CA PHE A 29 -12.16 -9.05 5.36
C PHE A 29 -13.44 -9.92 5.46
N LYS A 30 -14.64 -9.38 5.22
CA LYS A 30 -15.89 -10.17 5.28
C LYS A 30 -15.96 -11.15 4.09
N LYS A 31 -16.01 -12.45 4.42
CA LYS A 31 -15.79 -13.63 3.55
C LYS A 31 -16.77 -13.84 2.40
N ASP A 32 -17.93 -13.20 2.39
CA ASP A 32 -19.04 -13.63 1.53
C ASP A 32 -19.15 -12.90 0.17
N ASN A 33 -18.19 -12.03 -0.16
CA ASN A 33 -18.18 -11.29 -1.42
C ASN A 33 -17.04 -11.76 -2.34
N GLY A 34 -17.38 -12.30 -3.52
CA GLY A 34 -16.40 -12.79 -4.49
C GLY A 34 -15.52 -11.72 -5.15
N PHE A 35 -15.91 -10.45 -5.06
CA PHE A 35 -15.08 -9.30 -5.44
C PHE A 35 -15.51 -8.04 -4.66
N ARG A 36 -14.63 -7.04 -4.61
CA ARG A 36 -14.90 -5.73 -4.01
C ARG A 36 -14.27 -4.62 -4.83
N LEU A 37 -14.93 -3.48 -4.89
CA LEU A 37 -14.38 -2.27 -5.46
C LEU A 37 -13.61 -1.51 -4.37
N LEU A 38 -12.46 -0.99 -4.74
CA LEU A 38 -11.55 -0.29 -3.85
C LEU A 38 -11.23 1.07 -4.44
N MET A 39 -11.22 2.09 -3.58
CA MET A 39 -10.79 3.43 -3.93
C MET A 39 -9.43 3.71 -3.28
N ILE A 40 -8.51 4.30 -4.05
CA ILE A 40 -7.29 4.89 -3.50
C ILE A 40 -7.70 6.15 -2.73
N ASP A 41 -7.54 6.09 -1.42
CA ASP A 41 -7.81 7.16 -0.46
C ASP A 41 -6.57 8.06 -0.30
N HIS A 42 -5.41 7.44 -0.06
CA HIS A 42 -4.17 8.15 0.22
C HIS A 42 -2.95 7.50 -0.43
N ILE A 43 -1.95 8.31 -0.78
CA ILE A 43 -0.66 7.86 -1.32
C ILE A 43 0.45 8.45 -0.47
N SER A 44 1.32 7.60 0.07
CA SER A 44 2.43 8.02 0.92
C SER A 44 3.73 7.32 0.52
N LYS A 45 4.83 7.83 1.05
CA LYS A 45 6.18 7.29 0.87
C LYS A 45 6.73 6.86 2.21
N VAL A 46 7.30 5.66 2.27
CA VAL A 46 7.90 5.11 3.48
C VAL A 46 9.27 4.51 3.17
N THR A 47 10.15 4.50 4.15
CA THR A 47 11.39 3.73 4.11
C THR A 47 11.21 2.53 5.03
N ALA A 48 11.26 1.32 4.48
CA ALA A 48 11.01 0.10 5.24
C ALA A 48 11.70 -1.11 4.61
N THR A 49 11.86 -2.17 5.41
CA THR A 49 12.33 -3.47 4.93
C THR A 49 11.13 -4.39 4.73
N LYS A 50 10.95 -4.95 3.53
CA LYS A 50 9.94 -5.99 3.26
C LYS A 50 10.27 -7.25 4.06
N CYS A 51 9.28 -7.77 4.77
CA CYS A 51 9.43 -8.97 5.58
C CYS A 51 8.17 -9.84 5.52
N ARG A 52 8.19 -10.95 6.26
CA ARG A 52 6.99 -11.73 6.54
C ARG A 52 6.84 -11.91 8.04
N THR A 53 5.60 -11.90 8.53
CA THR A 53 5.31 -12.21 9.93
C THR A 53 5.53 -13.70 10.22
N LYS A 54 5.38 -14.10 11.49
CA LYS A 54 5.47 -15.52 11.90
C LYS A 54 4.42 -16.39 11.21
N GLU A 55 3.28 -15.80 10.86
CA GLU A 55 2.17 -16.41 10.12
C GLU A 55 2.38 -16.36 8.60
N ASN A 56 3.57 -15.97 8.14
CA ASN A 56 3.95 -15.86 6.72
C ASN A 56 3.22 -14.74 5.95
N THR A 57 2.60 -13.79 6.66
CA THR A 57 1.91 -12.63 6.06
C THR A 57 2.94 -11.62 5.53
N PRO A 58 2.87 -11.18 4.26
CA PRO A 58 3.70 -10.08 3.75
C PRO A 58 3.53 -8.82 4.61
N SER A 59 4.63 -8.17 4.99
CA SER A 59 4.59 -7.01 5.88
C SER A 59 5.79 -6.09 5.66
N LEU A 60 5.75 -4.92 6.29
CA LEU A 60 6.84 -3.94 6.31
C LEU A 60 7.37 -3.79 7.74
N LYS A 61 8.69 -3.78 7.88
CA LYS A 61 9.39 -3.43 9.11
C LYS A 61 9.94 -2.01 8.97
N PHE A 62 9.48 -1.09 9.81
CA PHE A 62 9.83 0.35 9.77
C PHE A 62 11.10 0.71 10.56
N GLU A 63 11.83 -0.28 11.07
CA GLU A 63 13.14 -0.04 11.67
C GLU A 63 14.18 0.14 10.55
N GLU A 64 14.87 1.29 10.54
CA GLU A 64 15.93 1.55 9.58
C GLU A 64 17.06 0.53 9.73
N SER A 65 17.44 -0.04 8.60
CA SER A 65 18.56 -0.97 8.47
C SER A 65 19.21 -0.79 7.10
N SER A 66 20.37 -1.41 6.89
CA SER A 66 21.03 -1.44 5.58
C SER A 66 20.22 -2.11 4.47
N LEU A 67 19.12 -2.80 4.81
CA LEU A 67 18.20 -3.45 3.89
C LEU A 67 16.91 -2.66 3.67
N SER A 68 16.80 -1.46 4.25
CA SER A 68 15.61 -0.62 4.08
C SER A 68 15.62 0.05 2.72
N GLU A 69 14.47 -0.02 2.05
CA GLU A 69 14.24 0.54 0.73
C GLU A 69 13.07 1.52 0.78
N GLU A 70 13.01 2.44 -0.18
CA GLU A 70 11.87 3.33 -0.35
C GLU A 70 10.70 2.59 -1.01
N HIS A 71 9.50 2.75 -0.45
CA HIS A 71 8.25 2.20 -0.97
C HIS A 71 7.19 3.30 -1.06
N VAL A 72 6.34 3.20 -2.07
CA VAL A 72 5.12 3.99 -2.21
C VAL A 72 3.95 3.16 -1.69
N LEU A 73 3.23 3.66 -0.68
CA LEU A 73 2.04 3.01 -0.14
C LEU A 73 0.77 3.65 -0.68
N LEU A 74 -0.15 2.82 -1.15
CA LEU A 74 -1.52 3.20 -1.51
C LEU A 74 -2.46 2.70 -0.40
N ASN A 75 -3.00 3.62 0.39
CA ASN A 75 -4.13 3.30 1.26
C ASN A 75 -5.38 3.13 0.39
N VAL A 76 -6.03 1.97 0.47
CA VAL A 76 -7.27 1.69 -0.24
C VAL A 76 -8.41 1.40 0.73
N ILE A 77 -9.61 1.87 0.40
CA ILE A 77 -10.82 1.70 1.21
C ILE A 77 -11.96 1.15 0.35
N ALA A 78 -12.94 0.50 0.96
CA ALA A 78 -14.14 0.00 0.30
C ALA A 78 -15.39 0.88 0.55
N ASP A 79 -15.17 2.14 0.92
CA ASP A 79 -16.22 3.12 1.25
C ASP A 79 -16.14 4.29 0.24
N PHE A 80 -17.12 4.41 -0.64
CA PHE A 80 -17.24 5.48 -1.65
C PHE A 80 -18.69 5.91 -1.86
#